data_AF-A0A958GUY8-F1
#
_entry.id   AF-A0A958GUY8-F1
#
_cell.length_a   1.000
_cell.length_b   1.000
_cell.length_c   1.000
_cell.angle_alpha   90.00
_cell.angle_beta   90.00
_cell.angle_gamma   90.00
#
_symmetry.space_group_name_H-M   'P 1'
#
loop_
_entity.id
_entity.type
_entity.pdbx_description
1 polymer ?
#
loop_
_entity_poly.entity_id
_entity_poly.type
_entity_poly.pdbx_seq_one_letter_code
_entity_poly.pdbx_strand_id
1 'polypeptide(L)'
;MQALIELRRILRYLFGKRSEIADLDLRDALMSKVVLDIHRKRIDKVIVRVPLFALRQIHRLDRENSQLATQQRVEALEAHRHTLLALGGLSLDTLARYLPSVSQIKVVEAAPDTWLAFEGNGRIAALQTVFTPQDGLWVEVEQYRFRNTRKIVRRLDRVRRMNDLLPQASDGAGDGDADGDSPRA
;
A
#
# COMPACT_ATOMS: atom_id res chain seq x y z
N MET A 1 -13.19 -17.04 15.22
CA MET A 1 -13.04 -16.10 16.36
C MET A 1 -11.79 -15.22 16.28
N GLN A 2 -10.59 -15.73 15.96
CA GLN A 2 -9.35 -14.92 15.85
C GLN A 2 -9.42 -13.75 14.87
N ALA A 3 -10.04 -13.92 13.69
CA ALA A 3 -10.20 -12.83 12.72
C ALA A 3 -11.03 -11.66 13.26
N LEU A 4 -11.98 -11.91 14.17
CA LEU A 4 -12.81 -10.87 14.77
C LEU A 4 -12.05 -10.10 15.87
N ILE A 5 -11.12 -10.77 16.55
CA ILE A 5 -10.26 -10.19 17.59
C ILE A 5 -9.19 -9.30 16.96
N GLU A 6 -8.53 -9.76 15.89
CA GLU A 6 -7.60 -8.95 15.11
C GLU A 6 -8.32 -7.75 14.45
N LEU A 7 -9.53 -7.96 13.91
CA LEU A 7 -10.36 -6.89 13.38
C LEU A 7 -10.73 -5.86 14.47
N ARG A 8 -11.06 -6.30 15.69
CA ARG A 8 -11.34 -5.39 16.82
C ARG A 8 -10.09 -4.68 17.34
N ARG A 9 -8.88 -5.25 17.16
CA ARG A 9 -7.60 -4.61 17.51
C ARG A 9 -7.19 -3.59 16.46
N ILE A 10 -7.34 -3.92 15.18
CA ILE A 10 -7.15 -3.00 14.05
C ILE A 10 -8.18 -1.88 14.10
N LEU A 11 -9.45 -2.19 14.34
CA LEU A 11 -10.50 -1.20 14.55
C LEU A 11 -10.22 -0.37 15.81
N ARG A 12 -9.78 -0.93 16.95
CA ARG A 12 -9.38 -0.10 18.10
C ARG A 12 -8.10 0.70 17.88
N TYR A 13 -7.20 0.27 17.00
CA TYR A 13 -6.03 1.07 16.62
C TYR A 13 -6.45 2.24 15.71
N LEU A 14 -7.34 1.99 14.74
CA LEU A 14 -7.93 3.02 13.88
C LEU A 14 -8.88 3.96 14.64
N PHE A 15 -9.67 3.44 15.58
CA PHE A 15 -10.67 4.16 16.38
C PHE A 15 -10.17 4.55 17.78
N GLY A 16 -8.97 4.19 18.20
CA GLY A 16 -8.38 4.61 19.49
C GLY A 16 -8.02 6.10 19.50
N LYS A 17 -7.99 6.70 18.31
CA LYS A 17 -7.88 8.14 18.07
C LYS A 17 -9.27 8.82 18.08
N ARG A 18 -10.09 8.58 19.12
CA ARG A 18 -11.47 9.11 19.18
C ARG A 18 -11.55 10.64 19.24
N SER A 19 -10.46 11.32 19.59
CA SER A 19 -10.35 12.78 19.46
C SER A 19 -10.19 13.26 18.01
N GLU A 20 -9.84 12.39 17.04
CA GLU A 20 -9.72 12.71 15.61
C GLU A 20 -11.00 12.35 14.79
N ILE A 21 -12.06 11.81 15.40
CA ILE A 21 -13.29 11.41 14.67
C ILE A 21 -14.06 12.62 14.11
N ALA A 22 -13.86 13.81 14.67
CA ALA A 22 -14.42 15.05 14.14
C ALA A 22 -13.79 15.47 12.79
N ASP A 23 -12.56 15.01 12.50
CA ASP A 23 -11.79 15.32 11.29
C ASP A 23 -11.63 14.12 10.35
N LEU A 24 -12.56 13.15 10.40
CA LEU A 24 -12.57 12.05 9.42
C LEU A 24 -12.90 12.58 8.02
N ASP A 25 -11.85 12.95 7.28
CA ASP A 25 -11.94 13.25 5.85
C ASP A 25 -12.58 12.04 5.13
N LEU A 26 -13.40 12.33 4.12
CA LEU A 26 -14.08 11.34 3.30
C LEU A 26 -13.10 10.28 2.74
N ARG A 27 -11.85 10.69 2.50
CA ARG A 27 -10.74 9.82 2.07
C ARG A 27 -10.48 8.68 3.07
N ASP A 28 -10.44 8.98 4.36
CA ASP A 28 -10.14 8.03 5.42
C ASP A 28 -11.29 7.06 5.68
N ALA A 29 -12.53 7.54 5.63
CA ALA A 29 -13.72 6.71 5.73
C ALA A 29 -13.79 5.70 4.56
N LEU A 30 -13.51 6.17 3.34
CA LEU A 30 -13.50 5.30 2.17
C LEU A 30 -12.34 4.30 2.20
N MET A 31 -11.13 4.72 2.59
CA MET A 31 -10.00 3.82 2.79
C MET A 31 -10.35 2.72 3.81
N SER A 32 -10.87 3.10 4.97
CA SER A 32 -11.29 2.17 6.02
C SER A 32 -12.32 1.17 5.50
N LYS A 33 -13.33 1.65 4.76
CA LYS A 33 -14.33 0.79 4.12
C LYS A 33 -13.70 -0.20 3.13
N VAL A 34 -12.76 0.25 2.30
CA VAL A 34 -12.09 -0.60 1.31
C VAL A 34 -11.27 -1.69 2.00
N VAL A 35 -10.49 -1.34 3.03
CA VAL A 35 -9.70 -2.31 3.82
C VAL A 35 -10.62 -3.32 4.51
N LEU A 36 -11.73 -2.88 5.10
CA LEU A 36 -12.72 -3.77 5.70
C LEU A 36 -13.36 -4.72 4.68
N ASP A 37 -13.70 -4.23 3.50
CA ASP A 37 -14.23 -5.04 2.41
C ASP A 37 -13.21 -6.07 1.92
N ILE A 38 -11.93 -5.70 1.85
CA ILE A 38 -10.82 -6.59 1.50
C ILE A 38 -10.73 -7.74 2.51
N HIS A 39 -10.70 -7.45 3.81
CA HIS A 39 -10.68 -8.51 4.82
C HIS A 39 -11.90 -9.43 4.75
N ARG A 40 -13.08 -8.88 4.49
CA ARG A 40 -14.33 -9.63 4.43
C ARG A 40 -14.43 -10.52 3.18
N LYS A 41 -13.88 -10.09 2.05
CA LYS A 41 -14.05 -10.75 0.75
C LYS A 41 -12.89 -11.66 0.35
N ARG A 42 -11.80 -11.67 1.11
CA ARG A 42 -10.68 -12.59 0.87
C ARG A 42 -11.20 -14.04 0.92
N ILE A 43 -10.73 -14.87 0.00
CA ILE A 43 -10.99 -16.31 0.04
C ILE A 43 -9.82 -17.10 0.60
N ASP A 44 -8.62 -16.56 0.47
CA ASP A 44 -7.39 -17.21 0.86
C ASP A 44 -6.31 -16.15 1.12
N LYS A 45 -5.25 -16.57 1.82
CA LYS A 45 -4.05 -15.79 2.06
C LYS A 45 -2.82 -16.68 2.03
N VAL A 46 -1.75 -16.18 1.41
CA VAL A 46 -0.48 -16.89 1.29
C VAL A 46 0.67 -15.95 1.62
N ILE A 47 1.76 -16.48 2.15
CA ILE A 47 3.01 -15.72 2.28
C ILE A 47 3.78 -15.86 0.97
N VAL A 48 4.19 -14.73 0.40
CA VAL A 48 4.95 -14.67 -0.85
C VAL A 48 6.16 -13.76 -0.66
N ARG A 49 7.22 -14.05 -1.39
CA ARG A 49 8.43 -13.23 -1.43
C ARG A 49 8.39 -12.38 -2.70
N VAL A 50 8.44 -11.06 -2.55
CA VAL A 50 8.33 -10.09 -3.66
C VAL A 50 9.49 -9.10 -3.66
N PRO A 51 9.89 -8.52 -4.80
CA PRO A 51 10.89 -7.46 -4.82
C PRO A 51 10.36 -6.25 -4.03
N LEU A 52 11.18 -5.62 -3.19
CA LEU A 52 10.78 -4.47 -2.38
C LEU A 52 10.18 -3.34 -3.24
N PHE A 53 10.76 -3.09 -4.40
CA PHE A 53 10.37 -2.01 -5.30
C PHE A 53 9.20 -2.36 -6.23
N ALA A 54 8.69 -3.59 -6.17
CA ALA A 54 7.44 -4.00 -6.81
C ALA A 54 6.20 -3.70 -5.95
N LEU A 55 6.40 -3.36 -4.66
CA LEU A 55 5.34 -2.95 -3.75
C LEU A 55 4.92 -1.50 -3.99
N ARG A 56 3.61 -1.27 -4.15
CA ARG A 56 3.00 0.05 -4.31
C ARG A 56 2.05 0.33 -3.16
N GLN A 57 2.23 1.48 -2.52
CA GLN A 57 1.34 1.95 -1.46
C GLN A 57 -0.01 2.40 -2.04
N ILE A 58 -1.06 2.34 -1.21
CA ILE A 58 -2.40 2.78 -1.62
C ILE A 58 -2.76 4.20 -1.16
N HIS A 59 -2.00 4.77 -0.23
CA HIS A 59 -2.19 6.11 0.31
C HIS A 59 -0.84 6.72 0.73
N ARG A 60 -0.79 8.04 0.83
CA ARG A 60 0.38 8.78 1.31
C ARG A 60 0.43 8.79 2.84
N LEU A 61 1.61 9.05 3.40
CA LEU A 61 1.85 9.15 4.84
C LEU A 61 1.93 10.63 5.24
N ASP A 62 0.85 11.39 5.02
CA ASP A 62 0.89 12.84 5.19
C ASP A 62 0.61 13.32 6.62
N ARG A 63 0.09 12.45 7.49
CA ARG A 63 -0.16 12.79 8.90
C ARG A 63 1.14 12.83 9.68
N GLU A 64 1.36 13.85 10.50
CA GLU A 64 2.57 14.05 11.32
C GLU A 64 2.94 12.80 12.14
N ASN A 65 1.97 12.21 12.84
CA ASN A 65 2.20 10.96 13.60
C ASN A 65 2.66 9.79 12.71
N SER A 66 2.17 9.70 11.48
CA SER A 66 2.59 8.68 10.51
C SER A 66 3.99 8.96 9.98
N GLN A 67 4.36 10.22 9.80
CA GLN A 67 5.70 10.64 9.40
C GLN A 67 6.71 10.33 10.49
N LEU A 68 6.44 10.71 11.75
CA LEU A 68 7.29 10.41 12.91
C LEU A 68 7.53 8.91 13.06
N ALA A 69 6.45 8.10 13.00
CA ALA A 69 6.59 6.65 13.07
C ALA A 69 7.32 6.04 11.87
N THR A 70 7.32 6.71 10.72
CA THR A 70 8.09 6.28 9.53
C THR A 70 9.55 6.66 9.70
N GLN A 71 9.84 7.85 10.20
CA GLN A 71 11.19 8.33 10.47
C GLN A 71 11.91 7.44 11.50
N GLN A 72 11.24 7.08 12.61
CA GLN A 72 11.79 6.14 13.60
C GLN A 72 12.15 4.78 12.98
N ARG A 73 11.37 4.33 11.98
CA ARG A 73 11.67 3.09 11.24
C ARG A 73 12.85 3.25 10.31
N VAL A 74 12.97 4.40 9.64
CA VAL A 74 14.13 4.74 8.81
C VAL A 74 15.40 4.68 9.64
N GLU A 75 15.43 5.35 10.80
CA GLU A 75 16.58 5.35 11.71
C GLU A 75 16.97 3.92 12.16
N ALA A 76 15.98 3.11 12.55
CA ALA A 76 16.21 1.72 12.93
C ALA A 76 16.77 0.88 11.77
N LEU A 77 16.30 1.10 10.54
CA LEU A 77 16.78 0.41 9.35
C LEU A 77 18.20 0.84 8.97
N GLU A 78 18.51 2.13 9.05
CA GLU A 78 19.84 2.67 8.76
C GLU A 78 20.89 2.07 9.71
N ALA A 79 20.57 1.99 11.01
CA ALA A 79 21.43 1.36 12.01
C ALA A 79 21.76 -0.12 11.72
N HIS A 80 20.94 -0.78 10.90
CA HIS A 80 21.07 -2.19 10.57
C HIS A 80 21.22 -2.46 9.06
N ARG A 81 21.48 -1.42 8.25
CA ARG A 81 21.44 -1.49 6.78
C ARG A 81 22.33 -2.59 6.21
N HIS A 82 23.58 -2.65 6.65
CA HIS A 82 24.54 -3.65 6.16
C HIS A 82 24.11 -5.08 6.47
N THR A 83 23.61 -5.33 7.68
CA THR A 83 23.09 -6.64 8.08
C THR A 83 21.90 -7.05 7.23
N LEU A 84 20.97 -6.12 7.00
CA LEU A 84 19.76 -6.38 6.20
C LEU A 84 20.08 -6.63 4.72
N LEU A 85 21.09 -5.95 4.16
CA LEU A 85 21.58 -6.22 2.81
C LEU A 85 22.24 -7.58 2.70
N ALA A 86 23.07 -7.97 3.67
CA ALA A 86 23.72 -9.27 3.68
C ALA A 86 22.73 -10.45 3.70
N LEU A 87 21.53 -10.25 4.27
CA LEU A 87 20.45 -11.24 4.21
C LEU A 87 19.83 -11.39 2.81
N GLY A 88 19.79 -10.31 2.01
CA GLY A 88 19.16 -10.28 0.68
C GLY A 88 17.64 -10.51 0.63
N GLY A 89 17.04 -10.90 1.76
CA GLY A 89 15.63 -11.21 1.91
C GLY A 89 15.14 -10.92 3.32
N LEU A 90 14.05 -10.16 3.40
CA LEU A 90 13.42 -9.78 4.66
C LEU A 90 12.20 -10.67 4.89
N SER A 91 12.38 -11.73 5.68
CA SER A 91 11.27 -12.58 6.11
C SER A 91 10.32 -11.85 7.05
N LEU A 92 9.15 -12.42 7.32
CA LEU A 92 8.21 -11.88 8.30
C LEU A 92 8.86 -11.70 9.69
N ASP A 93 9.73 -12.63 10.08
CA ASP A 93 10.46 -12.58 11.36
C ASP A 93 11.53 -11.48 11.37
N THR A 94 12.25 -11.32 10.27
CA THR A 94 13.21 -10.21 10.09
C THR A 94 12.48 -8.87 10.18
N LEU A 95 11.35 -8.74 9.48
CA LEU A 95 10.53 -7.53 9.57
C LEU A 95 10.00 -7.30 10.99
N ALA A 96 9.58 -8.33 11.71
CA ALA A 96 9.08 -8.18 13.08
C ALA A 96 10.17 -7.72 14.05
N ARG A 97 11.41 -8.18 13.84
CA ARG A 97 12.57 -7.81 14.66
C ARG A 97 13.00 -6.36 14.45
N TYR A 98 13.12 -5.93 13.20
CA TYR A 98 13.69 -4.62 12.86
C TYR A 98 12.63 -3.53 12.61
N LEU A 99 11.41 -3.92 12.28
CA LEU A 99 10.29 -3.04 11.96
C LEU A 99 9.00 -3.51 12.65
N PRO A 100 8.95 -3.50 14.00
CA PRO A 100 7.81 -4.02 14.74
C PRO A 100 6.51 -3.32 14.33
N SER A 101 5.47 -4.11 14.13
CA SER A 101 4.15 -3.64 13.72
C SER A 101 3.05 -4.56 14.21
N VAL A 102 1.88 -3.98 14.48
CA VAL A 102 0.69 -4.72 14.92
C VAL A 102 0.04 -5.56 13.80
N SER A 103 0.43 -5.35 12.54
CA SER A 103 -0.01 -6.16 11.40
C SER A 103 1.13 -6.44 10.42
N GLN A 104 0.99 -7.47 9.58
CA GLN A 104 1.92 -7.79 8.49
C GLN A 104 1.73 -6.85 7.29
N ILE A 105 2.69 -6.84 6.35
CA ILE A 105 2.50 -6.15 5.07
C ILE A 105 1.52 -7.00 4.28
N LYS A 106 0.34 -6.46 3.98
CA LYS A 106 -0.70 -7.21 3.28
C LYS A 106 -0.95 -6.61 1.91
N VAL A 107 -0.99 -7.48 0.92
CA VAL A 107 -1.00 -7.06 -0.48
C VAL A 107 -2.08 -7.76 -1.29
N VAL A 108 -2.41 -7.15 -2.43
CA VAL A 108 -3.12 -7.79 -3.54
C VAL A 108 -2.25 -7.63 -4.79
N GLU A 109 -2.07 -8.71 -5.54
CA GLU A 109 -1.42 -8.64 -6.84
C GLU A 109 -2.36 -7.98 -7.85
N ALA A 110 -1.90 -6.88 -8.47
CA ALA A 110 -2.69 -6.09 -9.40
C ALA A 110 -2.40 -6.42 -10.87
N ALA A 111 -1.15 -6.78 -11.15
CA ALA A 111 -0.65 -7.25 -12.44
C ALA A 111 0.56 -8.17 -12.14
N PRO A 112 1.05 -8.95 -13.13
CA PRO A 112 2.30 -9.68 -12.97
C PRO A 112 3.39 -8.75 -12.41
N ASP A 113 4.07 -9.21 -11.38
CA ASP A 113 5.15 -8.50 -10.70
C ASP A 113 4.76 -7.12 -10.11
N THR A 114 3.48 -6.88 -9.85
CA THR A 114 2.98 -5.64 -9.23
C THR A 114 2.01 -5.91 -8.11
N TRP A 115 2.33 -5.44 -6.90
CA TRP A 115 1.52 -5.65 -5.71
C TRP A 115 1.08 -4.33 -5.07
N LEU A 116 -0.21 -4.21 -4.76
CA LEU A 116 -0.77 -3.09 -4.03
C LEU A 116 -0.87 -3.44 -2.55
N ALA A 117 -0.15 -2.69 -1.72
CA ALA A 117 -0.16 -2.85 -0.28
C ALA A 117 -1.30 -2.04 0.34
N PHE A 118 -2.27 -2.74 0.94
CA PHE A 118 -3.38 -2.11 1.65
C PHE A 118 -3.15 -2.05 3.16
N GLU A 119 -2.14 -2.74 3.67
CA GLU A 119 -1.61 -2.58 5.02
C GLU A 119 -0.09 -2.64 5.02
N GLY A 120 0.54 -1.97 5.99
CA GLY A 120 2.00 -1.91 6.10
C GLY A 120 2.66 -0.76 5.31
N ASN A 121 1.89 0.22 4.82
CA ASN A 121 2.40 1.34 4.02
C ASN A 121 3.57 2.08 4.68
N GLY A 122 3.53 2.32 6.00
CA GLY A 122 4.64 2.95 6.73
C GLY A 122 5.94 2.16 6.73
N ARG A 123 5.87 0.82 6.76
CA ARG A 123 7.06 -0.03 6.66
C ARG A 123 7.62 -0.04 5.24
N ILE A 124 6.74 -0.08 4.24
CA ILE A 124 7.16 -0.02 2.83
C ILE A 124 7.86 1.30 2.55
N ALA A 125 7.30 2.42 3.01
CA ALA A 125 7.94 3.73 2.89
C ALA A 125 9.33 3.72 3.52
N ALA A 126 9.45 3.33 4.80
CA ALA A 126 10.74 3.31 5.48
C ALA A 126 11.77 2.41 4.76
N LEU A 127 11.37 1.22 4.31
CA LEU A 127 12.24 0.33 3.54
C LEU A 127 12.67 0.97 2.21
N GLN A 128 11.74 1.58 1.46
CA GLN A 128 12.03 2.23 0.18
C GLN A 128 12.79 3.55 0.33
N THR A 129 12.83 4.15 1.54
CA THR A 129 13.69 5.29 1.88
C THR A 129 15.14 4.86 2.11
N VAL A 130 15.37 3.75 2.83
CA VAL A 130 16.73 3.31 3.22
C VAL A 130 17.44 2.49 2.15
N PHE A 131 16.67 1.78 1.34
CA PHE A 131 17.19 0.92 0.28
C PHE A 131 16.88 1.51 -1.10
N THR A 132 17.56 1.00 -2.12
CA THR A 132 17.40 1.38 -3.53
C THR A 132 17.06 0.15 -4.38
N PRO A 133 16.50 0.32 -5.59
CA PRO A 133 16.22 -0.82 -6.49
C PRO A 133 17.45 -1.70 -6.76
N GLN A 134 18.65 -1.10 -6.79
CA GLN A 134 19.92 -1.78 -7.04
C GLN A 134 20.34 -2.71 -5.89
N ASP A 135 19.82 -2.49 -4.68
CA ASP A 135 20.09 -3.36 -3.53
C ASP A 135 19.45 -4.76 -3.70
N GLY A 136 18.53 -4.95 -4.65
CA GLY A 136 18.00 -6.27 -5.01
C GLY A 136 17.21 -6.97 -3.89
N LEU A 137 16.71 -6.21 -2.92
CA LEU A 137 16.05 -6.77 -1.74
C LEU A 137 14.68 -7.36 -2.05
N TRP A 138 14.43 -8.52 -1.44
CA TRP A 138 13.14 -9.19 -1.42
C TRP A 138 12.49 -9.09 -0.05
N VAL A 139 11.16 -9.09 0.00
CA VAL A 139 10.39 -8.97 1.23
C VAL A 139 9.26 -9.99 1.24
N GLU A 140 9.08 -10.68 2.37
CA GLU A 140 7.91 -11.53 2.58
C GLU A 140 6.68 -10.69 2.96
N VAL A 141 5.57 -10.97 2.28
CA VAL A 141 4.30 -10.27 2.46
C VAL A 141 3.14 -11.27 2.48
N GLU A 142 2.04 -10.89 3.14
CA GLU A 142 0.81 -11.67 3.16
C GLU A 142 -0.08 -11.26 1.96
N GLN A 143 -0.07 -12.06 0.90
CA GLN A 143 -0.89 -11.83 -0.29
C GLN A 143 -2.31 -12.37 -0.07
N TYR A 144 -3.30 -11.51 -0.23
CA TYR A 144 -4.72 -11.90 -0.20
C TYR A 144 -5.20 -12.28 -1.60
N ARG A 145 -5.98 -13.36 -1.68
CA ARG A 145 -6.63 -13.83 -2.91
C ARG A 145 -8.14 -13.64 -2.84
N PHE A 146 -8.76 -13.42 -4.00
CA PHE A 146 -10.18 -13.10 -4.13
C PHE A 146 -10.80 -13.84 -5.30
N ARG A 147 -12.11 -14.13 -5.22
CA ARG A 147 -12.89 -14.59 -6.38
C ARG A 147 -12.89 -13.57 -7.52
N ASN A 148 -12.84 -12.27 -7.18
CA ASN A 148 -12.82 -11.19 -8.16
C ASN A 148 -11.74 -10.17 -7.80
N THR A 149 -10.49 -10.51 -8.11
CA THR A 149 -9.31 -9.66 -7.85
C THR A 149 -9.43 -8.30 -8.57
N ARG A 150 -9.90 -8.28 -9.82
CA ARG A 150 -10.09 -7.03 -10.59
C ARG A 150 -10.97 -6.01 -9.85
N LYS A 151 -12.06 -6.47 -9.21
CA LYS A 151 -12.94 -5.58 -8.42
C LYS A 151 -12.25 -5.01 -7.19
N ILE A 152 -11.34 -5.76 -6.56
CA ILE A 152 -10.55 -5.29 -5.41
C ILE A 152 -9.50 -4.29 -5.87
N VAL A 153 -8.74 -4.61 -6.91
CA VAL A 153 -7.73 -3.72 -7.51
C VAL A 153 -8.37 -2.39 -7.90
N ARG A 154 -9.50 -2.39 -8.62
CA ARG A 154 -10.23 -1.16 -8.97
C ARG A 154 -10.62 -0.30 -7.76
N ARG A 155 -10.92 -0.92 -6.61
CA ARG A 155 -11.24 -0.21 -5.37
C ARG A 155 -9.99 0.39 -4.74
N LEU A 156 -8.87 -0.34 -4.75
CA LEU A 156 -7.58 0.17 -4.30
C LEU A 156 -7.10 1.32 -5.19
N ASP A 157 -7.24 1.22 -6.50
CA ASP A 157 -6.88 2.29 -7.43
C ASP A 157 -7.77 3.53 -7.26
N ARG A 158 -9.03 3.36 -6.85
CA ARG A 158 -9.87 4.50 -6.43
C ARG A 158 -9.28 5.20 -5.21
N VAL A 159 -8.80 4.45 -4.21
CA VAL A 159 -8.10 5.02 -3.05
C VAL A 159 -6.83 5.74 -3.49
N ARG A 160 -6.03 5.12 -4.37
CA ARG A 160 -4.80 5.71 -4.90
C ARG A 160 -5.02 7.02 -5.65
N ARG A 161 -6.04 7.09 -6.51
CA ARG A 161 -6.38 8.34 -7.23
C ARG A 161 -6.75 9.48 -6.31
N MET A 162 -7.51 9.21 -5.24
CA MET A 162 -7.85 10.24 -4.24
C MET A 162 -6.65 10.68 -3.39
N ASN A 163 -5.56 9.94 -3.43
CA ASN A 163 -4.31 10.23 -2.74
C ASN A 163 -3.21 10.69 -3.71
N ASP A 164 -3.59 11.04 -4.95
CA ASP A 164 -2.68 11.53 -5.99
C ASP A 164 -1.52 10.55 -6.32
N LEU A 165 -1.75 9.25 -6.12
CA LEU A 165 -0.78 8.17 -6.39
C LEU A 165 -0.93 7.55 -7.78
N LEU A 166 -1.87 8.04 -8.57
CA LEU A 166 -2.09 7.67 -9.96
C LEU A 166 -2.39 8.95 -10.74
N PRO A 167 -1.96 9.05 -12.01
CA PRO A 167 -2.34 10.17 -12.87
C PRO A 167 -3.87 10.30 -12.89
N GLN A 168 -4.38 11.52 -12.73
CA GLN A 168 -5.77 11.77 -13.07
C GLN A 168 -5.89 11.56 -14.57
N ALA A 169 -6.87 10.77 -15.02
CA ALA A 169 -7.17 10.70 -16.44
C ALA A 169 -7.53 12.13 -16.85
N SER A 170 -6.68 12.76 -17.66
CA SER A 170 -6.97 14.06 -18.23
C SER A 170 -8.29 13.96 -18.99
N ASP A 171 -9.27 14.78 -18.61
CA ASP A 171 -10.41 15.09 -19.47
C ASP A 171 -9.83 15.66 -20.78
N GLY A 172 -9.80 14.84 -21.82
CA GLY A 172 -9.00 15.13 -23.00
C GLY A 172 -9.30 14.20 -24.17
N ALA A 173 -10.58 14.02 -24.47
CA ALA A 173 -11.01 13.78 -25.85
C ALA A 173 -11.61 15.09 -26.35
N GLY A 174 -10.73 16.04 -26.70
CA GLY A 174 -11.10 17.08 -27.64
C GLY A 174 -11.08 16.42 -29.01
N ASP A 175 -12.25 16.30 -29.61
CA ASP A 175 -12.43 15.86 -30.99
C ASP A 175 -11.51 16.67 -31.90
N GLY A 176 -10.52 16.00 -32.46
CA GLY A 176 -9.74 16.50 -33.56
C GLY A 176 -10.53 16.28 -34.85
N ASP A 177 -11.45 17.19 -35.15
CA ASP A 177 -11.99 17.35 -36.50
C ASP A 177 -10.96 18.15 -37.31
N ALA A 178 -9.99 17.42 -37.85
CA ALA A 178 -9.17 17.85 -38.97
C ALA A 178 -9.87 17.40 -40.25
N ASP A 179 -10.90 18.12 -40.69
CA ASP A 179 -11.38 18.05 -42.06
C ASP A 179 -10.68 19.14 -42.89
N GLY A 180 -9.69 18.67 -43.66
CA GLY A 180 -9.01 19.46 -44.66
C GLY A 180 -9.91 19.69 -45.87
N ASP A 181 -10.28 20.94 -46.10
CA ASP A 181 -10.82 21.36 -47.39
C ASP A 181 -9.64 21.80 -48.29
N SER A 182 -9.36 20.99 -49.31
CA SER A 182 -8.38 21.28 -50.35
C SER A 182 -9.01 22.19 -51.41
N PRO A 183 -8.35 23.26 -51.88
CA PRO A 183 -8.89 24.06 -52.96
C PRO A 183 -8.78 23.30 -54.29
N ARG A 184 -9.92 23.18 -54.97
CA ARG A 184 -10.06 22.64 -56.33
C ARG A 184 -9.28 23.49 -57.34
N ALA A 185 -8.60 22.81 -58.26
CA ALA A 185 -8.35 23.27 -59.62
C ALA A 185 -9.28 22.51 -60.57
#